data_AF-A0A3N0XZE6-F1
#
_entry.id   AF-A0A3N0XZE6-F1
#
_cell.length_a   1.000
_cell.length_b   1.000
_cell.length_c   1.000
_cell.angle_alpha   90.00
_cell.angle_beta   90.00
_cell.angle_gamma   90.00
#
_symmetry.space_group_name_H-M   'P 1'
#
loop_
_entity.id
_entity.type
_entity.pdbx_description
1 polymer ?
#
loop_
_entity_poly.entity_id
_entity_poly.type
_entity_poly.pdbx_seq_one_letter_code
_entity_poly.pdbx_strand_id
1 'polypeptide(L)'
;MGKRTDLSELDKGQTVMARRLGQSISKTAALVGCSRSAVVSIYQKWSKEGTVVNWRQGYGRPKLIDACGERRLARVVRSNR
;
A
#
# COMPACT_ATOMS: atom_id res chain seq x y z
N MET A 1 -15.18 9.43 7.26
CA MET A 1 -14.15 9.77 6.25
C MET A 1 -13.71 8.51 5.52
N GLY A 2 -14.02 8.47 4.21
CA GLY A 2 -13.45 7.62 3.16
C GLY A 2 -13.15 6.14 3.46
N LYS A 3 -14.06 5.24 3.06
CA LYS A 3 -13.69 3.85 2.77
C LYS A 3 -12.70 3.88 1.60
N ARG A 4 -11.40 3.73 1.88
CA ARG A 4 -10.38 3.46 0.84
C ARG A 4 -10.61 2.05 0.34
N THR A 5 -11.50 1.89 -0.63
CA THR A 5 -11.54 0.67 -1.42
C THR A 5 -10.25 0.67 -2.21
N ASP A 6 -9.34 -0.20 -1.81
CA ASP A 6 -8.09 -0.33 -2.53
C ASP A 6 -8.40 -0.79 -3.94
N LEU A 7 -7.99 0.02 -4.91
CA LEU A 7 -8.10 -0.34 -6.32
C LEU A 7 -7.35 -1.64 -6.60
N SER A 8 -7.92 -2.44 -7.49
CA SER A 8 -7.30 -3.67 -7.95
C SER A 8 -5.90 -3.39 -8.49
N GLU A 9 -4.99 -4.35 -8.36
CA GLU A 9 -3.66 -4.23 -8.95
C GLU A 9 -3.73 -4.04 -10.47
N LEU A 10 -4.76 -4.63 -11.11
CA LEU A 10 -5.06 -4.42 -12.52
C LEU A 10 -5.44 -2.97 -12.82
N ASP A 11 -6.34 -2.37 -12.03
CA ASP A 11 -6.79 -0.99 -12.17
C ASP A 11 -5.63 0.01 -11.98
N LYS A 12 -4.76 -0.28 -11.00
CA LYS A 12 -3.54 0.50 -10.76
C LYS A 12 -2.55 0.36 -11.92
N GLY A 13 -2.40 -0.84 -12.46
CA GLY A 13 -1.58 -1.11 -13.65
C GLY A 13 -2.08 -0.35 -14.87
N GLN A 14 -3.38 -0.41 -15.15
CA GLN A 14 -4.03 0.35 -16.22
C GLN A 14 -3.85 1.86 -16.06
N THR A 15 -3.95 2.36 -14.83
CA THR A 15 -3.72 3.78 -14.53
C THR A 15 -2.30 4.22 -14.89
N VAL A 16 -1.29 3.43 -14.50
CA VAL A 16 0.12 3.72 -14.78
C VAL A 16 0.43 3.60 -16.27
N MET A 17 -0.09 2.56 -16.94
CA MET A 17 0.07 2.38 -18.38
C MET A 17 -0.53 3.55 -19.18
N ALA A 18 -1.77 3.95 -18.87
CA ALA A 18 -2.43 5.07 -19.55
C ALA A 18 -1.66 6.39 -19.37
N ARG A 19 -1.10 6.64 -18.17
CA ARG A 19 -0.27 7.83 -17.93
C ARG A 19 1.08 7.78 -18.65
N ARG A 20 1.72 6.60 -18.75
CA ARG A 20 2.93 6.41 -19.57
C ARG A 20 2.68 6.65 -21.06
N LEU A 21 1.48 6.29 -21.55
CA LEU A 21 1.03 6.54 -22.93
C LEU A 21 0.65 8.02 -23.19
N GLY A 22 0.87 8.92 -22.23
CA GLY A 22 0.55 10.34 -22.38
C GLY A 22 -0.94 10.68 -22.32
N GLN A 23 -1.79 9.76 -21.85
CA GLN A 23 -3.23 10.03 -21.70
C GLN A 23 -3.47 11.10 -20.61
N SER A 24 -4.55 11.88 -20.80
CA SER A 24 -4.99 12.86 -19.81
C SER A 24 -5.59 12.18 -18.58
N ILE A 25 -5.46 12.83 -17.42
CA ILE A 25 -5.94 12.30 -16.12
C ILE A 25 -7.44 12.01 -16.16
N SER A 26 -8.24 12.87 -16.79
CA SER A 26 -9.69 12.68 -16.91
C SER A 26 -10.04 11.46 -17.76
N LYS A 27 -9.29 11.20 -18.84
CA LYS A 27 -9.51 10.04 -19.72
C LYS A 27 -9.15 8.73 -19.01
N THR A 28 -8.06 8.72 -18.25
CA THR A 28 -7.68 7.57 -17.39
C THR A 28 -8.70 7.32 -16.28
N ALA A 29 -9.18 8.39 -15.63
CA ALA A 29 -10.19 8.30 -14.58
C ALA A 29 -11.51 7.68 -15.11
N ALA A 30 -11.94 8.08 -16.32
CA ALA A 30 -13.11 7.50 -16.97
C ALA A 30 -12.90 6.02 -17.36
N LEU A 31 -11.72 5.66 -17.83
CA LEU A 31 -11.39 4.29 -18.24
C LEU A 31 -11.38 3.30 -17.06
N VAL A 32 -10.81 3.72 -15.93
CA VAL A 32 -10.70 2.88 -14.71
C VAL A 32 -11.92 3.02 -13.80
N GLY A 33 -12.87 3.92 -14.13
CA GLY A 33 -14.03 4.20 -13.28
C GLY A 33 -13.66 4.82 -11.92
N CYS A 34 -12.55 5.55 -11.86
CA CYS A 34 -11.96 6.06 -10.62
C CYS A 34 -12.00 7.59 -10.53
N SER A 35 -11.81 8.11 -9.32
CA SER A 35 -11.65 9.57 -9.14
C SER A 35 -10.34 10.06 -9.77
N ARG A 36 -10.34 11.29 -10.30
CA ARG A 36 -9.14 11.96 -10.82
C ARG A 36 -8.04 12.05 -9.76
N SER A 37 -8.41 12.28 -8.50
CA SER A 37 -7.50 12.28 -7.35
C SER A 37 -6.84 10.91 -7.10
N ALA A 38 -7.58 9.80 -7.27
CA ALA A 38 -7.03 8.46 -7.13
C ALA A 38 -5.99 8.18 -8.22
N VAL A 39 -6.27 8.56 -9.47
CA VAL A 39 -5.32 8.44 -10.60
C VAL A 39 -4.01 9.18 -10.30
N VAL A 40 -4.10 10.42 -9.82
CA VAL A 40 -2.91 11.21 -9.45
C VAL A 40 -2.15 10.57 -8.28
N SER A 41 -2.85 10.12 -7.24
CA SER A 41 -2.22 9.48 -6.08
C SER A 41 -1.49 8.18 -6.46
N ILE A 42 -2.09 7.36 -7.33
CA ILE A 42 -1.47 6.12 -7.84
C ILE A 42 -0.23 6.46 -8.65
N TYR A 43 -0.32 7.42 -9.57
CA TYR A 43 0.80 7.79 -10.41
C TYR A 43 1.97 8.36 -9.59
N GLN A 44 1.68 9.19 -8.58
CA GLN A 44 2.70 9.72 -7.67
C GLN A 44 3.36 8.62 -6.83
N LYS A 45 2.58 7.66 -6.31
CA LYS A 45 3.13 6.51 -5.58
C LYS A 45 4.05 5.69 -6.47
N TRP A 46 3.57 5.33 -7.66
CA TRP A 46 4.36 4.60 -8.65
C TRP A 46 5.65 5.36 -9.03
N SER A 47 5.60 6.67 -9.20
CA SER A 47 6.79 7.48 -9.52
C SER A 47 7.82 7.54 -8.39
N LYS A 48 7.39 7.38 -7.12
CA LYS A 48 8.29 7.39 -5.96
C LYS A 48 8.85 6.01 -5.63
N GLU A 49 8.02 4.98 -5.75
CA GLU A 49 8.34 3.61 -5.31
C GLU A 49 8.74 2.70 -6.48
N GLY A 50 8.57 3.14 -7.74
CA GLY A 50 8.88 2.39 -8.95
C GLY A 50 7.96 1.18 -9.21
N THR A 51 7.11 0.82 -8.24
CA THR A 51 6.31 -0.38 -8.24
C THR A 51 4.82 -0.05 -8.08
N VAL A 52 3.98 -0.81 -8.79
CA VAL A 52 2.50 -0.65 -8.77
C VAL A 52 1.86 -1.46 -7.63
N VAL A 53 2.63 -2.40 -7.08
CA VAL A 53 2.21 -3.29 -5.99
C VAL A 53 1.88 -2.47 -4.75
N ASN A 54 0.74 -2.80 -4.16
CA ASN A 54 0.28 -2.15 -2.96
C ASN A 54 1.18 -2.59 -1.81
N TRP A 55 2.13 -1.76 -1.38
CA TRP A 55 2.92 -2.00 -0.19
C TRP A 55 2.02 -1.90 1.05
N ARG A 56 1.21 -2.93 1.28
CA ARG A 56 0.53 -3.20 2.56
C ARG A 56 1.45 -4.01 3.47
N GLN A 57 2.71 -3.64 3.55
CA GLN A 57 3.69 -4.29 4.41
C GLN A 57 3.84 -3.45 5.69
N GLY A 58 2.77 -3.32 6.48
CA GLY A 58 2.87 -2.51 7.70
C GLY A 58 1.59 -2.09 8.37
N TYR A 59 0.49 -2.84 8.26
CA TYR A 59 -0.64 -2.67 9.18
C TYR A 59 -0.67 -3.82 10.19
N GLY A 60 0.41 -3.97 10.93
CA GLY A 60 0.40 -4.62 12.24
C GLY A 60 0.56 -3.54 13.29
N ARG A 61 -0.20 -3.60 14.40
CA ARG A 61 0.16 -2.81 15.59
C ARG A 61 1.65 -3.05 15.87
N PRO A 62 2.44 -2.02 16.15
CA PRO A 62 3.79 -2.20 16.67
C PRO A 62 3.66 -3.17 17.85
N LYS A 63 4.36 -4.31 17.79
CA LYS A 63 4.40 -5.21 18.95
C LYS A 63 4.98 -4.39 20.09
N LEU A 64 4.29 -4.34 21.22
CA LEU A 64 4.76 -3.69 22.44
C LEU A 64 6.13 -4.25 22.88
N ILE A 65 6.42 -5.46 22.45
CA ILE A 65 7.61 -6.22 22.78
C ILE A 65 8.34 -6.55 21.48
N ASP A 66 9.60 -6.15 21.40
CA ASP A 66 10.48 -6.51 20.30
C ASP A 66 10.95 -7.97 20.41
N ALA A 67 11.64 -8.48 19.39
CA ALA A 67 12.14 -9.86 19.40
C ALA A 67 13.13 -10.15 20.55
N CYS A 68 13.73 -9.09 21.12
CA CYS A 68 14.59 -9.18 22.30
C CYS A 68 13.77 -9.33 23.59
N GLY A 69 12.69 -8.58 23.73
CA GLY A 69 11.76 -8.68 24.85
C GLY A 69 11.03 -10.03 24.88
N GLU A 70 10.65 -10.58 23.73
CA GLU A 70 10.10 -11.94 23.63
C GLU A 70 11.11 -12.99 24.14
N ARG A 71 12.40 -12.87 23.75
CA ARG A 71 13.48 -13.73 24.26
C ARG A 71 13.71 -13.59 25.77
N ARG A 72 13.60 -12.38 26.31
CA ARG A 72 13.75 -12.12 27.75
C ARG A 72 12.60 -12.74 28.54
N LEU A 73 11.36 -12.58 28.08
CA LEU A 73 10.19 -13.24 28.66
C LEU A 73 10.31 -14.76 28.64
N ALA A 74 10.70 -15.34 27.51
CA ALA A 74 10.91 -16.79 27.40
C ALA A 74 11.99 -17.32 28.35
N ARG A 75 12.99 -16.49 28.71
CA ARG A 75 13.98 -16.85 29.73
C ARG A 75 13.37 -16.81 31.14
N VAL A 76 12.66 -15.74 31.49
CA VAL A 76 12.00 -15.60 32.81
C VAL A 76 11.01 -16.74 33.05
N VAL A 77 10.17 -17.06 32.07
CA VAL A 77 9.19 -18.16 32.17
C VAL A 77 9.88 -19.51 32.38
N ARG A 78 11.01 -19.77 31.72
CA ARG A 78 11.81 -20.99 31.92
C ARG A 78 12.49 -21.06 33.27
N SER A 79 12.91 -19.92 33.82
CA SER A 79 13.53 -19.84 35.15
C SER A 79 12.53 -19.95 36.30
N ASN A 80 11.23 -19.77 36.03
CA ASN A 80 10.14 -19.88 37.00
C ASN A 80 9.45 -21.26 36.99
N ARG A 81 10.05 -22.27 36.34
CA ARG A 81 9.61 -23.67 36.36
C ARG A 81 10.61 -24.50 37.16
#